data_AF-A0A7X7Q254-F1
#
_entry.id   AF-A0A7X7Q254-F1
#
_cell.length_a   1.000
_cell.length_b   1.000
_cell.length_c   1.000
_cell.angle_alpha   90.00
_cell.angle_beta   90.00
_cell.angle_gamma   90.00
#
_symmetry.space_group_name_H-M   'P 1'
#
loop_
_entity.id
_entity.type
_entity.pdbx_description
1 polymer ?
#
loop_
_entity_poly.entity_id
_entity_poly.type
_entity_poly.pdbx_seq_one_letter_code
_entity_poly.pdbx_strand_id
1 'polypeptide(L)'
;MVANKAGLQAYKAKVYIDCSGDADVVAKAGGLYEKGDPDTGELQPATHCFILANFDEYAYLNGGKLHSDNRNSAAHTIYNSKEYSLVKDTHMCNSLIGPRTVGFNAGHIWDVDNTNPLSVSQALMTGRKLARQLCDGLQKYYPKAFGYAYLVATANLMGVRETRRIIGDYVLTVEDYNKRRSFLDEIGRNSYYIDVHYSAREKQLKEQGLLDDRKRIAAYQKGESHGIPYRCLVPVNLNNIIVTGRSISCERMVQGSVRVMPVCLVTGQAAGTAASLAVESKNYNMHNIDVTKLRKYLVEDNAYIL
;
A
#
# COMPACT_ATOMS: atom_id res chain seq x y z
N MET A 1 -3.38 -5.76 24.98
CA MET A 1 -2.12 -5.76 25.75
C MET A 1 -1.00 -5.32 24.83
N VAL A 2 -0.03 -4.56 25.35
CA VAL A 2 1.16 -4.09 24.64
C VAL A 2 2.37 -4.61 25.39
N ALA A 3 3.34 -5.18 24.68
CA ALA A 3 4.65 -5.50 25.24
C ALA A 3 5.56 -4.28 25.14
N ASN A 4 6.06 -3.77 26.27
CA ASN A 4 7.00 -2.65 26.31
C ASN A 4 8.08 -2.91 27.38
N LYS A 5 8.94 -1.91 27.65
CA LYS A 5 10.04 -2.04 28.63
C LYS A 5 9.56 -2.37 30.06
N ALA A 6 8.29 -2.13 30.38
CA ALA A 6 7.66 -2.47 31.65
C ALA A 6 6.92 -3.84 31.61
N GLY A 7 7.17 -4.65 30.58
CA GLY A 7 6.52 -5.95 30.39
C GLY A 7 5.21 -5.85 29.60
N LEU A 8 4.30 -6.79 29.84
CA LEU A 8 2.97 -6.78 29.23
C LEU A 8 2.03 -5.85 30.00
N GLN A 9 1.56 -4.81 29.33
CA GLN A 9 0.63 -3.83 29.89
C GLN A 9 -0.72 -3.84 29.16
N ALA A 10 -1.79 -3.51 29.87
CA ALA A 10 -3.13 -3.35 29.29
C ALA A 10 -3.53 -1.88 29.32
N TYR A 11 -3.71 -1.30 28.13
CA TYR A 11 -4.28 0.03 27.97
C TYR A 11 -5.76 -0.10 27.61
N LYS A 12 -6.60 0.77 28.19
CA LYS A 12 -8.02 0.89 27.85
C LYS A 12 -8.28 2.27 27.28
N ALA A 13 -9.10 2.34 26.24
CA ALA A 13 -9.58 3.57 25.64
C ALA A 13 -11.10 3.50 25.45
N LYS A 14 -11.73 4.68 25.33
CA LYS A 14 -13.16 4.80 25.00
C LYS A 14 -13.41 4.39 23.55
N VAL A 15 -12.51 4.81 22.66
CA VAL A 15 -12.51 4.53 21.22
C VAL A 15 -11.10 4.08 20.82
N TYR A 16 -11.01 3.14 19.87
CA TYR A 16 -9.74 2.67 19.29
C TYR A 16 -9.70 3.00 17.79
N ILE A 17 -8.56 3.48 17.32
CA ILE A 17 -8.29 3.65 15.89
C ILE A 17 -7.27 2.58 15.50
N ASP A 18 -7.66 1.64 14.65
CA ASP A 18 -6.77 0.62 14.12
C ASP A 18 -6.03 1.15 12.90
N CYS A 19 -4.79 1.59 13.15
CA CYS A 19 -3.85 2.05 12.15
C CYS A 19 -2.73 1.02 11.92
N SER A 20 -2.91 -0.27 12.26
CA SER A 20 -1.81 -1.25 12.16
C SER A 20 -1.37 -1.51 10.73
N GLY A 21 -2.24 -1.23 9.75
CA GLY A 21 -2.06 -1.57 8.34
C GLY A 21 -2.44 -3.02 8.01
N ASP A 22 -2.84 -3.80 9.03
CA ASP A 22 -3.20 -5.22 8.94
C ASP A 22 -4.51 -5.58 9.70
N ALA A 23 -5.25 -4.56 10.15
CA ALA A 23 -6.45 -4.66 10.98
C ALA A 23 -6.27 -5.59 12.21
N ASP A 24 -5.13 -5.48 12.89
CA ASP A 24 -4.80 -6.39 14.01
C ASP A 24 -5.70 -6.20 15.22
N VAL A 25 -6.15 -4.97 15.50
CA VAL A 25 -7.05 -4.69 16.63
C VAL A 25 -8.42 -5.25 16.31
N VAL A 26 -8.92 -5.04 15.09
CA VAL A 26 -10.21 -5.60 14.65
C VAL A 26 -10.19 -7.13 14.66
N ALA A 27 -9.17 -7.76 14.07
CA ALA A 27 -9.07 -9.21 14.04
C ALA A 27 -9.02 -9.81 15.46
N LYS A 28 -8.26 -9.20 16.37
CA LYS A 28 -8.18 -9.64 17.78
C LYS A 28 -9.46 -9.37 18.57
N ALA A 29 -10.27 -8.40 18.16
CA ALA A 29 -11.58 -8.12 18.74
C ALA A 29 -12.68 -9.05 18.20
N GLY A 30 -12.37 -9.97 17.27
CA GLY A 30 -13.35 -10.86 16.66
C GLY A 30 -14.13 -10.24 15.50
N GLY A 31 -13.66 -9.11 14.95
CA GLY A 31 -14.26 -8.47 13.80
C GLY A 31 -14.06 -9.26 12.51
N LEU A 32 -14.99 -9.07 11.57
CA LEU A 32 -14.96 -9.72 10.26
C LEU A 32 -13.97 -9.04 9.32
N TYR A 33 -13.26 -9.84 8.52
CA TYR A 33 -12.32 -9.35 7.51
C TYR A 33 -12.16 -10.37 6.38
N GLU A 34 -11.73 -9.87 5.23
CA GLU A 34 -11.19 -10.66 4.12
C GLU A 34 -9.66 -10.52 4.06
N LYS A 35 -8.97 -11.48 3.43
CA LYS A 35 -7.53 -11.43 3.23
C LYS A 35 -7.11 -12.18 1.97
N GLY A 36 -6.34 -11.51 1.12
CA GLY A 36 -5.84 -12.08 -0.13
C GLY A 36 -6.95 -12.32 -1.16
N ASP A 37 -6.60 -13.13 -2.15
CA ASP A 37 -7.52 -13.66 -3.14
C ASP A 37 -8.53 -14.62 -2.50
N PRO A 38 -9.84 -14.52 -2.82
CA PRO A 38 -10.86 -15.38 -2.22
C PRO A 38 -10.72 -16.85 -2.62
N ASP A 39 -10.18 -17.15 -3.81
CA ASP A 39 -10.07 -18.51 -4.33
C ASP A 39 -8.71 -19.13 -3.97
N THR A 40 -7.63 -18.34 -4.04
CA THR A 40 -6.26 -18.87 -3.84
C THR A 40 -5.64 -18.51 -2.50
N GLY A 41 -6.15 -17.50 -1.80
CA GLY A 41 -5.54 -16.93 -0.59
C GLY A 41 -4.24 -16.16 -0.87
N GLU A 42 -3.80 -16.03 -2.13
CA GLU A 42 -2.56 -15.33 -2.46
C GLU A 42 -2.66 -13.83 -2.19
N LEU A 43 -1.57 -13.27 -1.66
CA LEU A 43 -1.40 -11.84 -1.44
C LEU A 43 -0.64 -11.21 -2.61
N GLN A 44 -0.83 -9.91 -2.81
CA GLN A 44 0.04 -9.13 -3.67
C GLN A 44 1.50 -9.14 -3.16
N PRO A 45 2.50 -9.13 -4.06
CA PRO A 45 3.90 -9.12 -3.66
C PRO A 45 4.27 -7.86 -2.86
N ALA A 46 5.21 -7.99 -1.95
CA ALA A 46 5.80 -6.88 -1.22
C ALA A 46 7.05 -6.33 -1.95
N THR A 47 7.53 -5.17 -1.52
CA THR A 47 8.80 -4.61 -1.97
C THR A 47 9.59 -4.07 -0.78
N HIS A 48 10.87 -4.43 -0.69
CA HIS A 48 11.76 -3.87 0.32
C HIS A 48 12.56 -2.72 -0.29
N CYS A 49 12.03 -1.50 -0.15
CA CYS A 49 12.65 -0.32 -0.76
C CYS A 49 14.09 -0.12 -0.27
N PHE A 50 14.93 0.46 -1.14
CA PHE A 50 16.33 0.73 -0.83
C PHE A 50 16.82 2.02 -1.48
N ILE A 51 17.97 2.51 -1.03
CA ILE A 51 18.58 3.76 -1.48
C ILE A 51 19.96 3.46 -2.03
N LEU A 52 20.25 3.98 -3.22
CA LEU A 52 21.60 4.03 -3.77
C LEU A 52 22.09 5.49 -3.77
N ALA A 53 23.37 5.68 -3.48
CA ALA A 53 24.04 6.98 -3.57
C ALA A 53 25.28 6.90 -4.47
N ASN A 54 25.85 8.07 -4.79
CA ASN A 54 27.05 8.24 -5.60
C ASN A 54 26.92 7.76 -7.06
N PHE A 55 25.69 7.70 -7.57
CA PHE A 55 25.47 7.52 -9.01
C PHE A 55 25.75 8.85 -9.74
N ASP A 56 25.98 8.76 -11.05
CA ASP A 56 26.09 9.91 -11.94
C ASP A 56 24.69 10.39 -12.32
N GLU A 57 24.30 11.53 -11.77
CA GLU A 57 22.95 12.08 -11.92
C GLU A 57 22.65 12.53 -13.34
N TYR A 58 23.65 13.08 -14.04
CA TYR A 58 23.49 13.51 -15.42
C TYR A 58 23.25 12.31 -16.34
N ALA A 59 24.04 11.24 -16.22
CA ALA A 59 23.88 10.02 -17.00
C ALA A 59 22.55 9.31 -16.69
N TYR A 60 22.11 9.33 -15.44
CA TYR A 60 20.80 8.78 -15.05
C TYR A 60 19.63 9.56 -15.64
N LEU A 61 19.65 10.90 -15.55
CA LEU A 61 18.57 11.76 -16.05
C LEU A 61 18.51 11.82 -17.57
N ASN A 62 19.66 11.75 -18.24
CA ASN A 62 19.76 11.85 -19.70
C ASN A 62 19.93 10.49 -20.40
N GLY A 63 19.96 9.39 -19.65
CA GLY A 63 20.02 8.05 -20.20
C GLY A 63 18.64 7.45 -20.46
N GLY A 64 18.60 6.14 -20.69
CA GLY A 64 17.35 5.42 -20.89
C GLY A 64 16.54 5.33 -19.58
N LYS A 65 15.21 5.44 -19.69
CA LYS A 65 14.29 5.30 -18.54
C LYS A 65 14.54 3.97 -17.81
N LEU A 66 14.99 4.03 -16.57
CA LEU A 66 15.20 2.86 -15.73
C LEU A 66 13.85 2.39 -15.17
N HIS A 67 13.08 1.66 -15.98
CA HIS A 67 11.74 1.23 -15.59
C HIS A 67 11.35 -0.06 -16.33
N SER A 68 10.33 -0.76 -15.83
CA SER A 68 9.86 -2.04 -16.38
C SER A 68 9.26 -1.92 -17.79
N ASP A 69 8.67 -0.77 -18.11
CA ASP A 69 8.08 -0.46 -19.43
C ASP A 69 9.11 -0.26 -20.55
N ASN A 70 10.35 0.10 -20.20
CA ASN A 70 11.44 0.23 -21.15
C ASN A 70 12.16 -1.12 -21.29
N ARG A 71 11.89 -1.86 -22.37
CA ARG A 71 12.51 -3.17 -22.64
C ARG A 71 14.04 -3.14 -22.76
N ASN A 72 14.62 -1.97 -23.06
CA ASN A 72 16.06 -1.76 -23.15
C ASN A 72 16.68 -1.28 -21.82
N SER A 73 15.88 -1.18 -20.75
CA SER A 73 16.32 -0.82 -19.41
C SER A 73 17.23 -1.90 -18.83
N ALA A 74 18.22 -1.48 -18.02
CA ALA A 74 19.07 -2.39 -17.26
C ALA A 74 18.26 -3.34 -16.36
N ALA A 75 17.04 -2.97 -15.96
CA ALA A 75 16.11 -3.86 -15.24
C ALA A 75 15.90 -5.21 -15.97
N HIS A 76 15.73 -5.18 -17.30
CA HIS A 76 15.54 -6.39 -18.11
C HIS A 76 16.83 -7.19 -18.25
N THR A 77 17.98 -6.52 -18.40
CA THR A 77 19.29 -7.20 -18.46
C THR A 77 19.62 -7.90 -17.14
N ILE A 78 19.35 -7.26 -16.00
CA ILE A 78 19.55 -7.84 -14.67
C ILE A 78 18.64 -9.04 -14.47
N TYR A 79 17.34 -8.91 -14.77
CA TYR A 79 16.35 -9.98 -14.66
C TYR A 79 16.73 -11.24 -15.47
N ASN A 80 17.25 -11.06 -16.67
CA ASN A 80 17.65 -12.18 -17.54
C ASN A 80 19.03 -12.79 -17.18
N SER A 81 19.77 -12.19 -16.24
CA SER A 81 21.09 -12.68 -15.84
C SER A 81 20.99 -13.82 -14.84
N LYS A 82 21.78 -14.88 -15.05
CA LYS A 82 21.90 -15.99 -14.10
C LYS A 82 22.64 -15.58 -12.81
N GLU A 83 23.39 -14.48 -12.83
CA GLU A 83 24.16 -13.99 -11.68
C GLU A 83 23.25 -13.39 -10.60
N TYR A 84 22.14 -12.75 -10.99
CA TYR A 84 21.24 -12.02 -10.10
C TYR A 84 19.94 -12.81 -9.83
N SER A 85 20.12 -14.03 -9.32
CA SER A 85 19.05 -15.03 -9.20
C SER A 85 17.86 -14.65 -8.31
N LEU A 86 17.99 -13.65 -7.43
CA LEU A 86 16.88 -13.14 -6.61
C LEU A 86 16.02 -12.11 -7.35
N VAL A 87 16.52 -11.52 -8.44
CA VAL A 87 15.77 -10.59 -9.27
C VAL A 87 14.81 -11.40 -10.13
N LYS A 88 13.58 -11.57 -9.62
CA LYS A 88 12.56 -12.41 -10.26
C LYS A 88 11.67 -11.64 -11.22
N ASP A 89 11.76 -10.32 -11.30
CA ASP A 89 11.00 -9.52 -12.26
C ASP A 89 11.72 -8.22 -12.61
N THR A 90 11.07 -7.41 -13.44
CA THR A 90 11.60 -6.14 -13.95
C THR A 90 11.02 -4.92 -13.25
N HIS A 91 10.21 -5.10 -12.19
CA HIS A 91 9.59 -4.00 -11.45
C HIS A 91 10.66 -3.08 -10.88
N MET A 92 10.68 -1.83 -11.35
CA MET A 92 11.73 -0.87 -11.03
C MET A 92 11.20 0.56 -11.07
N CYS A 93 10.53 0.95 -9.99
CA CYS A 93 10.19 2.35 -9.75
C CYS A 93 11.34 3.02 -8.98
N ASN A 94 11.74 4.20 -9.41
CA ASN A 94 12.82 4.96 -8.79
C ASN A 94 12.54 6.46 -8.87
N SER A 95 13.09 7.20 -7.92
CA SER A 95 12.95 8.65 -7.84
C SER A 95 14.16 9.26 -7.17
N LEU A 96 14.57 10.44 -7.65
CA LEU A 96 15.57 11.24 -6.95
C LEU A 96 15.03 11.65 -5.59
N ILE A 97 15.82 11.43 -4.54
CA ILE A 97 15.48 11.82 -3.17
C ILE A 97 16.51 12.78 -2.56
N GLY A 98 17.55 13.12 -3.32
CA GLY A 98 18.58 14.07 -2.97
C GLY A 98 19.71 14.08 -4.01
N PRO A 99 20.67 15.00 -3.90
CA PRO A 99 21.81 15.06 -4.82
C PRO A 99 22.52 13.72 -4.90
N ARG A 100 22.64 13.17 -6.11
CA ARG A 100 23.28 11.87 -6.38
C ARG A 100 22.76 10.73 -5.48
N THR A 101 21.51 10.84 -5.04
CA THR A 101 20.83 9.85 -4.19
C THR A 101 19.46 9.50 -4.76
N VAL A 102 19.23 8.21 -5.00
CA VAL A 102 18.02 7.70 -5.64
C VAL A 102 17.38 6.62 -4.76
N GLY A 103 16.08 6.73 -4.55
CA GLY A 103 15.27 5.73 -3.87
C GLY A 103 14.66 4.75 -4.87
N PHE A 104 14.60 3.48 -4.49
CA PHE A 104 14.04 2.40 -5.29
C PHE A 104 12.89 1.72 -4.57
N ASN A 105 11.75 1.63 -5.26
CA ASN A 105 10.71 0.63 -5.05
C ASN A 105 10.85 -0.37 -6.21
N ALA A 106 11.73 -1.36 -6.03
CA ALA A 106 12.14 -2.28 -7.08
C ALA A 106 12.33 -3.70 -6.53
N GLY A 107 12.08 -4.69 -7.38
CA GLY A 107 12.18 -6.10 -7.05
C GLY A 107 11.04 -6.58 -6.15
N HIS A 108 10.10 -7.34 -6.72
CA HIS A 108 9.03 -7.94 -5.93
C HIS A 108 9.52 -9.13 -5.11
N ILE A 109 8.92 -9.28 -3.94
CA ILE A 109 9.06 -10.45 -3.07
C ILE A 109 7.64 -11.01 -2.89
N TRP A 110 7.42 -12.23 -3.38
CA TRP A 110 6.15 -12.96 -3.25
C TRP A 110 6.09 -13.72 -1.93
N ASP A 111 4.90 -14.24 -1.60
CA ASP A 111 4.63 -15.06 -0.41
C ASP A 111 4.96 -14.36 0.91
N VAL A 112 4.75 -13.04 0.93
CA VAL A 112 4.95 -12.19 2.11
C VAL A 112 3.62 -11.91 2.78
N ASP A 113 3.47 -12.42 4.00
CA ASP A 113 2.30 -12.22 4.84
C ASP A 113 2.68 -11.41 6.09
N ASN A 114 2.28 -10.13 6.13
CA ASN A 114 2.63 -9.24 7.24
C ASN A 114 1.94 -9.59 8.57
N THR A 115 0.93 -10.47 8.53
CA THR A 115 0.30 -10.99 9.75
C THR A 115 1.10 -12.13 10.40
N ASN A 116 2.17 -12.58 9.74
CA ASN A 116 3.09 -13.60 10.23
C ASN A 116 4.51 -13.02 10.42
N PRO A 117 5.01 -12.87 11.66
CA PRO A 117 6.32 -12.26 11.91
C PRO A 117 7.51 -13.02 11.31
N LEU A 118 7.39 -14.35 11.15
CA LEU A 118 8.45 -15.16 10.51
C LEU A 118 8.51 -14.89 8.99
N SER A 119 7.34 -14.75 8.35
CA SER A 119 7.26 -14.40 6.92
C SER A 119 7.93 -13.05 6.67
N VAL A 120 7.61 -12.03 7.49
CA VAL A 120 8.22 -10.69 7.37
C VAL A 120 9.72 -10.71 7.62
N SER A 121 10.18 -11.47 8.63
CA SER A 121 11.60 -11.58 8.94
C SER A 121 12.39 -12.19 7.77
N GLN A 122 11.86 -13.26 7.18
CA GLN A 122 12.44 -13.88 6.00
C GLN A 122 12.42 -12.94 4.79
N ALA A 123 11.31 -12.23 4.57
CA ALA A 123 11.17 -11.28 3.48
C ALA A 123 12.17 -10.12 3.60
N LEU A 124 12.41 -9.59 4.81
CA LEU A 124 13.42 -8.55 5.05
C LEU A 124 14.85 -9.05 4.78
N MET A 125 15.16 -10.30 5.11
CA MET A 125 16.45 -10.91 4.77
C MET A 125 16.62 -11.05 3.26
N THR A 126 15.59 -11.55 2.57
CA THR A 126 15.58 -11.67 1.11
C THR A 126 15.69 -10.30 0.43
N GLY A 127 14.93 -9.30 0.90
CA GLY A 127 14.93 -7.94 0.36
C GLY A 127 16.29 -7.26 0.45
N ARG A 128 17.03 -7.44 1.55
CA ARG A 128 18.41 -6.92 1.67
C ARG A 128 19.37 -7.56 0.69
N LYS A 129 19.25 -8.86 0.44
CA LYS A 129 20.06 -9.57 -0.56
C LYS A 129 19.67 -9.15 -1.98
N LEU A 130 18.38 -8.98 -2.24
CA LEU A 130 17.84 -8.50 -3.52
C LEU A 130 18.32 -7.08 -3.84
N ALA A 131 18.27 -6.15 -2.87
CA ALA A 131 18.78 -4.79 -3.04
C ALA A 131 20.28 -4.77 -3.40
N ARG A 132 21.08 -5.66 -2.80
CA ARG A 132 22.49 -5.84 -3.17
C ARG A 132 22.63 -6.31 -4.62
N GLN A 133 21.92 -7.37 -5.02
CA GLN A 133 21.97 -7.86 -6.41
C GLN A 133 21.51 -6.82 -7.43
N LEU A 134 20.49 -6.01 -7.11
CA LEU A 134 20.07 -4.90 -7.96
C LEU A 134 21.14 -3.81 -8.07
N CYS A 135 21.79 -3.45 -6.95
CA CYS A 135 22.91 -2.51 -6.96
C CYS A 135 24.07 -3.01 -7.84
N ASP A 136 24.51 -4.25 -7.63
CA ASP A 136 25.62 -4.87 -8.37
C ASP A 136 25.27 -4.99 -9.86
N GLY A 137 24.02 -5.36 -10.17
CA GLY A 137 23.51 -5.44 -11.53
C GLY A 137 23.46 -4.08 -12.23
N LEU A 138 23.08 -3.02 -11.53
CA LEU A 138 23.10 -1.65 -12.07
C LEU A 138 24.53 -1.15 -12.29
N GLN A 139 25.46 -1.42 -11.37
CA GLN A 139 26.88 -1.11 -11.58
C GLN A 139 27.42 -1.79 -12.85
N LYS A 140 27.07 -3.07 -13.05
CA LYS A 140 27.56 -3.87 -14.19
C LYS A 140 26.94 -3.49 -15.52
N TYR A 141 25.61 -3.37 -15.56
CA TYR A 141 24.87 -3.21 -16.82
C TYR A 141 24.42 -1.78 -17.11
N TYR A 142 24.55 -0.86 -16.15
CA TYR A 142 24.37 0.56 -16.36
C TYR A 142 25.51 1.41 -15.75
N PRO A 143 26.78 1.10 -16.06
CA PRO A 143 27.95 1.68 -15.39
C PRO A 143 28.07 3.20 -15.60
N LYS A 144 27.55 3.73 -16.72
CA LYS A 144 27.54 5.17 -17.00
C LYS A 144 26.84 5.97 -15.90
N ALA A 145 25.72 5.45 -15.38
CA ALA A 145 24.98 6.06 -14.29
C ALA A 145 25.39 5.47 -12.94
N PHE A 146 25.48 4.14 -12.82
CA PHE A 146 25.56 3.47 -11.53
C PHE A 146 26.93 2.85 -11.21
N GLY A 147 27.96 3.03 -12.05
CA GLY A 147 29.25 2.34 -11.89
C GLY A 147 29.94 2.57 -10.54
N TYR A 148 29.75 3.74 -9.94
CA TYR A 148 30.26 4.09 -8.60
C TYR A 148 29.17 4.14 -7.52
N ALA A 149 27.93 3.76 -7.87
CA ALA A 149 26.83 3.80 -6.94
C ALA A 149 27.02 2.75 -5.85
N TYR A 150 26.52 2.99 -4.63
CA TYR A 150 26.54 1.99 -3.57
C TYR A 150 25.22 1.97 -2.80
N LEU A 151 24.89 0.80 -2.26
CA LEU A 151 23.73 0.60 -1.40
C LEU A 151 23.95 1.31 -0.06
N VAL A 152 23.15 2.34 0.20
CA VAL A 152 23.18 3.13 1.44
C VAL A 152 22.39 2.44 2.53
N ALA A 153 21.14 2.12 2.22
CA ALA A 153 20.19 1.58 3.18
C ALA A 153 19.07 0.80 2.50
N THR A 154 18.47 -0.12 3.24
CA THR A 154 17.16 -0.69 2.94
C THR A 154 16.15 -0.14 3.95
N ALA A 155 14.86 -0.07 3.59
CA ALA A 155 13.81 0.42 4.46
C ALA A 155 13.73 -0.36 5.79
N ASN A 156 13.26 0.29 6.87
CA ASN A 156 13.10 -0.36 8.16
C ASN A 156 11.89 -1.32 8.20
N LEU A 157 10.90 -1.07 7.33
CA LEU A 157 9.68 -1.86 7.20
C LEU A 157 9.58 -2.44 5.80
N MET A 158 8.87 -3.58 5.69
CA MET A 158 8.52 -4.16 4.42
C MET A 158 7.40 -3.35 3.75
N GLY A 159 7.56 -3.04 2.46
CA GLY A 159 6.53 -2.38 1.65
C GLY A 159 5.44 -3.38 1.25
N VAL A 160 4.57 -3.70 2.20
CA VAL A 160 3.45 -4.62 2.02
C VAL A 160 2.32 -3.92 1.26
N ARG A 161 1.66 -4.63 0.34
CA ARG A 161 0.54 -4.09 -0.46
C ARG A 161 -0.82 -4.54 0.06
N GLU A 162 -0.91 -5.77 0.55
CA GLU A 162 -2.19 -6.40 0.90
C GLU A 162 -2.03 -7.28 2.15
N THR A 163 -3.02 -7.20 3.05
CA THR A 163 -3.26 -8.14 4.15
C THR A 163 -4.76 -8.21 4.43
N ARG A 164 -5.22 -7.88 5.64
CA ARG A 164 -6.64 -7.91 6.00
C ARG A 164 -7.34 -6.63 5.56
N ARG A 165 -8.50 -6.78 4.94
CA ARG A 165 -9.50 -5.73 4.68
C ARG A 165 -10.69 -6.02 5.58
N ILE A 166 -11.09 -5.08 6.43
CA ILE A 166 -12.26 -5.31 7.29
C ILE A 166 -13.54 -5.44 6.46
N ILE A 167 -14.55 -6.11 7.01
CA ILE A 167 -15.92 -5.94 6.55
C ILE A 167 -16.52 -4.79 7.37
N GLY A 168 -16.71 -3.66 6.70
CA GLY A 168 -17.33 -2.48 7.30
C GLY A 168 -18.82 -2.37 7.00
N ASP A 169 -19.47 -1.35 7.54
CA ASP A 169 -20.88 -1.01 7.27
C ASP A 169 -21.16 -0.79 5.76
N TYR A 170 -20.10 -0.57 4.98
CA TYR A 170 -20.14 -0.64 3.53
C TYR A 170 -18.83 -1.21 2.99
N VAL A 171 -18.92 -1.92 1.88
CA VAL A 171 -17.76 -2.38 1.10
C VAL A 171 -17.70 -1.51 -0.17
N LEU A 172 -16.63 -0.72 -0.33
CA LEU A 172 -16.43 0.05 -1.56
C LEU A 172 -16.16 -0.89 -2.73
N THR A 173 -17.01 -0.84 -3.76
CA THR A 173 -17.02 -1.82 -4.86
C THR A 173 -16.29 -1.31 -6.10
N VAL A 174 -15.89 -2.23 -6.98
CA VAL A 174 -15.37 -1.90 -8.32
C VAL A 174 -16.42 -1.12 -9.13
N GLU A 175 -17.71 -1.40 -8.94
CA GLU A 175 -18.78 -0.64 -9.58
C GLU A 175 -18.80 0.82 -9.13
N ASP A 176 -18.65 1.10 -7.84
CA ASP A 176 -18.57 2.47 -7.31
C ASP A 176 -17.37 3.23 -7.89
N TYR A 177 -16.21 2.56 -7.96
CA TYR A 177 -15.00 3.10 -8.57
C TYR A 177 -15.23 3.45 -10.05
N ASN A 178 -15.82 2.53 -10.82
CA ASN A 178 -16.12 2.70 -12.24
C ASN A 178 -17.17 3.78 -12.49
N LYS A 179 -18.13 3.97 -11.59
CA LYS A 179 -19.16 5.01 -11.69
C LYS A 179 -18.72 6.37 -11.14
N ARG A 180 -17.49 6.49 -10.63
CA ARG A 180 -16.97 7.73 -10.01
C ARG A 180 -17.91 8.21 -8.89
N ARG A 181 -18.45 7.26 -8.14
CA ARG A 181 -19.60 7.51 -7.26
C ARG A 181 -19.25 8.52 -6.17
N SER A 182 -20.19 9.40 -5.87
CA SER A 182 -20.18 10.24 -4.66
C SER A 182 -21.12 9.66 -3.62
N PHE A 183 -20.84 9.92 -2.35
CA PHE A 183 -21.63 9.42 -1.23
C PHE A 183 -22.04 10.57 -0.32
N LEU A 184 -23.21 10.46 0.32
CA LEU A 184 -23.67 11.48 1.26
C LEU A 184 -22.72 11.59 2.47
N ASP A 185 -22.13 10.45 2.85
CA ASP A 185 -21.22 10.30 3.97
C ASP A 185 -19.74 10.25 3.53
N GLU A 186 -19.38 10.81 2.38
CA GLU A 186 -17.98 10.81 1.93
C GLU A 186 -17.07 11.70 2.81
N ILE A 187 -15.89 11.18 3.13
CA ILE A 187 -14.88 11.83 3.97
C ILE A 187 -13.68 12.35 3.17
N GLY A 188 -13.72 12.18 1.85
CA GLY A 188 -12.69 12.65 0.94
C GLY A 188 -12.80 12.03 -0.44
N ARG A 189 -11.98 12.53 -1.36
CA ARG A 189 -11.94 12.11 -2.76
C ARG A 189 -10.66 11.34 -3.07
N ASN A 190 -10.79 10.30 -3.90
CA ASN A 190 -9.66 9.55 -4.43
C ASN A 190 -9.69 9.56 -5.96
N SER A 191 -8.53 9.84 -6.56
CA SER A 191 -8.32 9.84 -8.00
C SER A 191 -7.19 8.90 -8.44
N TYR A 192 -6.69 8.04 -7.55
CA TYR A 192 -5.64 7.08 -7.88
C TYR A 192 -6.23 5.89 -8.64
N TYR A 193 -5.52 5.41 -9.67
CA TYR A 193 -5.98 4.28 -10.48
C TYR A 193 -5.86 2.95 -9.72
N ILE A 194 -6.54 1.90 -10.20
CA ILE A 194 -6.38 0.56 -9.60
C ILE A 194 -4.98 0.01 -9.94
N ASP A 195 -4.12 -0.07 -8.92
CA ASP A 195 -2.77 -0.61 -8.98
C ASP A 195 -2.69 -1.97 -8.25
N VAL A 196 -2.97 -3.05 -9.00
CA VAL A 196 -2.93 -4.43 -8.48
C VAL A 196 -1.77 -5.19 -9.13
N HIS A 197 -0.85 -5.67 -8.30
CA HIS A 197 0.30 -6.46 -8.73
C HIS A 197 -0.04 -7.96 -8.78
N TYR A 198 0.54 -8.67 -9.75
CA TYR A 198 0.27 -10.10 -9.92
C TYR A 198 0.77 -10.94 -8.74
N SER A 199 -0.09 -11.85 -8.26
CA SER A 199 0.35 -12.96 -7.43
C SER A 199 1.36 -13.85 -8.16
N ALA A 200 1.98 -14.80 -7.46
CA ALA A 200 2.94 -15.71 -8.06
C ALA A 200 2.28 -16.54 -9.18
N ARG A 201 1.07 -17.08 -8.93
CA ARG A 201 0.28 -17.81 -9.93
C ARG A 201 -0.14 -16.92 -11.09
N GLU A 202 -0.66 -15.73 -10.83
CA GLU A 202 -1.11 -14.82 -11.89
C GLU A 202 0.03 -14.40 -12.81
N LYS A 203 1.23 -14.22 -12.26
CA LYS A 203 2.42 -13.95 -13.06
C LYS A 203 2.74 -15.10 -14.01
N GLN A 204 2.68 -16.35 -13.54
CA GLN A 204 2.88 -17.53 -14.40
C GLN A 204 1.82 -17.60 -15.52
N LEU A 205 0.55 -17.34 -15.20
CA LEU A 205 -0.54 -17.31 -16.19
C LEU A 205 -0.32 -16.19 -17.22
N LYS A 206 0.16 -15.02 -16.80
CA LYS A 206 0.51 -13.92 -17.69
C LYS A 206 1.65 -14.28 -18.64
N GLU A 207 2.71 -14.92 -18.14
CA GLU A 207 3.84 -15.39 -18.95
C GLU A 207 3.39 -16.42 -20.00
N GLN A 208 2.32 -17.18 -19.73
CA GLN A 208 1.68 -18.12 -20.65
C GLN A 208 0.66 -17.46 -21.60
N GLY A 209 0.39 -16.16 -21.46
CA GLY A 209 -0.61 -15.43 -22.27
C GLY A 209 -2.07 -15.75 -21.90
N LEU A 210 -2.32 -16.32 -20.71
CA LEU A 210 -3.63 -16.79 -20.26
C LEU A 210 -4.39 -15.78 -19.39
N LEU A 211 -3.88 -14.55 -19.25
CA LEU A 211 -4.44 -13.53 -18.35
C LEU A 211 -4.74 -12.23 -19.11
N ASP A 212 -5.96 -11.71 -18.98
CA ASP A 212 -6.40 -10.47 -19.61
C ASP A 212 -6.16 -9.25 -18.70
N ASP A 213 -5.13 -8.47 -19.04
CA ASP A 213 -4.71 -7.29 -18.28
C ASP A 213 -5.71 -6.12 -18.33
N ARG A 214 -6.57 -6.06 -19.37
CA ARG A 214 -7.47 -4.93 -19.60
C ARG A 214 -8.52 -4.76 -18.50
N LYS A 215 -8.83 -5.82 -17.77
CA LYS A 215 -9.81 -5.80 -16.67
C LYS A 215 -9.24 -5.24 -15.36
N ARG A 216 -7.93 -5.04 -15.27
CA ARG A 216 -7.24 -4.61 -14.03
C ARG A 216 -6.91 -3.13 -13.99
N ILE A 217 -6.91 -2.46 -15.15
CA ILE A 217 -6.53 -1.05 -15.27
C ILE A 217 -7.77 -0.25 -15.68
N ALA A 218 -8.40 0.38 -14.70
CA ALA A 218 -9.41 1.40 -14.94
C ALA A 218 -8.78 2.76 -14.61
N ALA A 219 -8.16 3.40 -15.61
CA ALA A 219 -7.54 4.70 -15.44
C ALA A 219 -8.60 5.80 -15.38
N TYR A 220 -8.42 6.75 -14.47
CA TYR A 220 -9.21 7.97 -14.42
C TYR A 220 -8.74 9.00 -15.45
N GLN A 221 -9.71 9.72 -16.00
CA GLN A 221 -9.44 10.91 -16.80
C GLN A 221 -9.15 12.11 -15.88
N LYS A 222 -8.57 13.16 -16.46
CA LYS A 222 -8.28 14.39 -15.73
C LYS A 222 -9.57 14.94 -15.10
N GLY A 223 -9.56 15.14 -13.78
CA GLY A 223 -10.70 15.65 -13.01
C GLY A 223 -11.65 14.59 -12.47
N GLU A 224 -11.50 13.32 -12.86
CA GLU A 224 -12.30 12.23 -12.31
C GLU A 224 -11.79 11.80 -10.93
N SER A 225 -12.73 11.47 -10.04
CA SER A 225 -12.48 10.90 -8.72
C SER A 225 -13.70 10.12 -8.25
N HIS A 226 -13.57 9.32 -7.20
CA HIS A 226 -14.70 8.78 -6.44
C HIS A 226 -14.61 9.24 -4.98
N GLY A 227 -15.75 9.20 -4.29
CA GLY A 227 -15.85 9.48 -2.87
C GLY A 227 -15.46 8.26 -2.04
N ILE A 228 -14.85 8.50 -0.88
CA ILE A 228 -14.59 7.47 0.12
C ILE A 228 -15.66 7.61 1.21
N PRO A 229 -16.63 6.69 1.33
CA PRO A 229 -17.68 6.81 2.33
C PRO A 229 -17.14 6.45 3.72
N TYR A 230 -17.55 7.21 4.75
CA TYR A 230 -17.13 7.04 6.14
C TYR A 230 -17.33 5.61 6.65
N ARG A 231 -18.48 5.02 6.31
CA ARG A 231 -18.86 3.63 6.62
C ARG A 231 -17.88 2.55 6.13
N CYS A 232 -16.96 2.85 5.22
CA CYS A 232 -15.87 1.92 4.86
C CYS A 232 -14.83 1.76 5.97
N LEU A 233 -14.75 2.70 6.92
CA LEU A 233 -13.79 2.69 8.01
C LEU A 233 -14.36 1.98 9.25
N VAL A 234 -15.67 1.77 9.33
CA VAL A 234 -16.35 1.27 10.54
C VAL A 234 -16.61 -0.23 10.40
N PRO A 235 -15.89 -1.10 11.14
CA PRO A 235 -16.09 -2.55 11.09
C PRO A 235 -17.47 -2.94 11.64
N VAL A 236 -18.14 -3.87 10.97
CA VAL A 236 -19.44 -4.37 11.43
C VAL A 236 -19.32 -5.04 12.81
N ASN A 237 -20.36 -4.90 13.63
CA ASN A 237 -20.48 -5.50 14.97
C ASN A 237 -19.46 -5.02 16.03
N LEU A 238 -18.66 -3.97 15.75
CA LEU A 238 -17.68 -3.42 16.69
C LEU A 238 -17.92 -1.92 16.90
N ASN A 239 -18.60 -1.58 17.99
CA ASN A 239 -19.09 -0.23 18.21
C ASN A 239 -17.98 0.82 18.37
N ASN A 240 -16.89 0.54 19.08
CA ASN A 240 -15.91 1.56 19.49
C ASN A 240 -14.55 1.45 18.80
N ILE A 241 -14.52 0.88 17.59
CA ILE A 241 -13.32 0.71 16.79
C ILE A 241 -13.57 1.33 15.41
N ILE A 242 -12.57 2.03 14.88
CA ILE A 242 -12.53 2.52 13.50
C ILE A 242 -11.21 2.12 12.87
N VAL A 243 -11.21 1.73 11.59
CA VAL A 243 -10.03 1.29 10.83
C VAL A 243 -9.69 2.30 9.76
N THR A 244 -8.40 2.50 9.51
CA THR A 244 -7.92 3.44 8.51
C THR A 244 -6.76 2.88 7.69
N GLY A 245 -6.42 3.56 6.59
CA GLY A 245 -5.36 3.17 5.68
C GLY A 245 -5.70 1.93 4.86
N ARG A 246 -4.74 1.01 4.75
CA ARG A 246 -4.81 -0.11 3.80
C ARG A 246 -5.88 -1.16 4.08
N SER A 247 -6.42 -1.16 5.29
CA SER A 247 -7.30 -2.20 5.80
C SER A 247 -8.77 -1.83 5.77
N ILE A 248 -9.14 -0.66 5.23
CA ILE A 248 -10.54 -0.25 5.11
C ILE A 248 -11.36 -1.22 4.25
N SER A 249 -12.68 -1.19 4.45
CA SER A 249 -13.64 -2.06 3.78
C SER A 249 -13.82 -1.71 2.30
N CYS A 250 -13.26 -2.55 1.44
CA CYS A 250 -13.34 -2.43 -0.01
C CYS A 250 -13.12 -3.79 -0.67
N GLU A 251 -13.61 -3.94 -1.89
CA GLU A 251 -13.26 -5.11 -2.71
C GLU A 251 -11.74 -5.12 -2.98
N ARG A 252 -11.16 -6.31 -3.09
CA ARG A 252 -9.72 -6.53 -3.30
C ARG A 252 -9.14 -5.67 -4.42
N MET A 253 -9.86 -5.55 -5.54
CA MET A 253 -9.45 -4.74 -6.68
C MET A 253 -9.41 -3.25 -6.34
N VAL A 254 -10.43 -2.73 -5.66
CA VAL A 254 -10.49 -1.32 -5.23
C VAL A 254 -9.40 -1.00 -4.21
N GLN A 255 -8.99 -1.98 -3.40
CA GLN A 255 -7.88 -1.83 -2.46
C GLN A 255 -6.62 -1.32 -3.16
N GLY A 256 -6.33 -1.77 -4.40
CA GLY A 256 -5.21 -1.28 -5.21
C GLY A 256 -5.23 0.23 -5.48
N SER A 257 -6.41 0.85 -5.43
CA SER A 257 -6.60 2.29 -5.56
C SER A 257 -6.59 3.01 -4.20
N VAL A 258 -7.30 2.50 -3.19
CA VAL A 258 -7.47 3.19 -1.90
C VAL A 258 -6.32 2.95 -0.91
N ARG A 259 -5.40 2.02 -1.19
CA ARG A 259 -4.25 1.71 -0.31
C ARG A 259 -3.11 2.71 -0.32
N VAL A 260 -3.11 3.65 -1.25
CA VAL A 260 -1.98 4.56 -1.46
C VAL A 260 -1.91 5.65 -0.39
N MET A 261 -0.70 6.15 -0.14
CA MET A 261 -0.43 7.10 0.95
C MET A 261 -1.40 8.30 1.00
N PRO A 262 -1.74 8.99 -0.11
CA PRO A 262 -2.69 10.10 -0.06
C PRO A 262 -4.05 9.70 0.52
N VAL A 263 -4.57 8.53 0.15
CA VAL A 263 -5.87 8.04 0.63
C VAL A 263 -5.78 7.59 2.09
N CYS A 264 -4.67 6.98 2.49
CA CYS A 264 -4.40 6.65 3.88
C CYS A 264 -4.35 7.91 4.78
N LEU A 265 -3.83 9.04 4.27
CA LEU A 265 -3.83 10.30 5.01
C LEU A 265 -5.25 10.86 5.18
N VAL A 266 -6.05 10.86 4.10
CA VAL A 266 -7.46 11.28 4.12
C VAL A 266 -8.27 10.46 5.14
N THR A 267 -8.18 9.14 5.05
CA THR A 267 -8.89 8.24 5.97
C THR A 267 -8.36 8.35 7.39
N GLY A 268 -7.07 8.63 7.58
CA GLY A 268 -6.45 8.85 8.89
C GLY A 268 -6.98 10.10 9.60
N GLN A 269 -7.03 11.22 8.89
CA GLN A 269 -7.58 12.47 9.42
C GLN A 269 -9.08 12.33 9.76
N ALA A 270 -9.85 11.71 8.87
CA ALA A 270 -11.27 11.44 9.10
C ALA A 270 -11.50 10.56 10.33
N ALA A 271 -10.73 9.48 10.48
CA ALA A 271 -10.86 8.57 11.62
C ALA A 271 -10.52 9.27 12.96
N GLY A 272 -9.44 10.06 12.99
CA GLY A 272 -9.06 10.84 14.18
C GLY A 272 -10.14 11.84 14.59
N THR A 273 -10.67 12.58 13.62
CA THR A 273 -11.74 13.57 13.83
C THR A 273 -13.03 12.90 14.30
N ALA A 274 -13.42 11.79 13.68
CA ALA A 274 -14.58 10.99 14.08
C ALA A 274 -14.44 10.45 15.51
N ALA A 275 -13.26 9.95 15.87
CA ALA A 275 -13.00 9.48 17.24
C ALA A 275 -13.11 10.62 18.27
N SER A 276 -12.68 11.84 17.93
CA SER A 276 -12.87 13.03 18.78
C SER A 276 -14.36 13.33 18.99
N LEU A 277 -15.15 13.34 17.91
CA LEU A 277 -16.60 13.55 17.96
C LEU A 277 -17.33 12.49 18.80
N ALA A 278 -16.91 11.23 18.71
CA ALA A 278 -17.43 10.13 19.53
C ALA A 278 -17.19 10.38 21.04
N VAL A 279 -16.00 10.86 21.38
CA VAL A 279 -15.62 11.16 22.77
C VAL A 279 -16.36 12.40 23.30
N GLU A 280 -16.47 13.47 22.50
CA GLU A 280 -17.20 14.69 22.85
C GLU A 280 -18.67 14.43 23.12
N SER A 281 -19.33 13.68 22.24
CA SER A 281 -20.74 13.31 22.39
C SER A 281 -21.01 12.30 23.50
N LYS A 282 -19.95 11.73 24.10
CA LYS A 282 -20.01 10.58 25.02
C LYS A 282 -20.72 9.36 24.41
N ASN A 283 -20.84 9.32 23.09
CA ASN A 283 -21.38 8.20 22.32
C ASN A 283 -20.22 7.54 21.57
N TYR A 284 -19.65 6.52 22.18
CA TYR A 284 -18.47 5.82 21.65
C TYR A 284 -18.80 4.84 20.52
N ASN A 285 -19.96 5.00 19.89
CA ASN A 285 -20.40 4.18 18.78
C ASN A 285 -20.01 4.84 17.44
N MET A 286 -19.00 4.29 16.79
CA MET A 286 -18.45 4.72 15.51
C MET A 286 -19.44 4.57 14.35
N HIS A 287 -20.50 3.76 14.49
CA HIS A 287 -21.59 3.65 13.54
C HIS A 287 -22.52 4.89 13.56
N ASN A 288 -22.52 5.66 14.65
CA ASN A 288 -23.48 6.75 14.90
C ASN A 288 -22.83 8.15 14.86
N ILE A 289 -21.70 8.29 14.17
CA ILE A 289 -21.04 9.60 14.03
C ILE A 289 -21.86 10.50 13.11
N ASP A 290 -22.06 11.75 13.53
CA ASP A 290 -22.63 12.80 12.68
C ASP A 290 -21.63 13.16 11.58
N VAL A 291 -21.79 12.53 10.41
CA VAL A 291 -20.90 12.72 9.27
C VAL A 291 -21.00 14.15 8.70
N THR A 292 -22.11 14.85 8.90
CA THR A 292 -22.24 16.26 8.49
C THR A 292 -21.30 17.13 9.31
N LYS A 293 -21.29 16.94 10.64
CA LYS A 293 -20.36 17.63 11.54
C LYS A 293 -18.91 17.21 11.27
N LEU A 294 -18.64 15.93 11.02
CA LEU A 294 -17.31 15.43 10.63
C LEU A 294 -16.80 16.13 9.36
N ARG A 295 -17.60 16.16 8.29
CA ARG A 295 -17.24 16.81 7.02
C ARG A 295 -16.97 18.29 7.22
N LYS A 296 -17.76 18.98 8.05
CA LYS A 296 -17.53 20.40 8.38
C LYS A 296 -16.12 20.60 8.95
N TYR A 297 -15.72 19.82 9.95
CA TYR A 297 -14.38 19.92 10.54
C TYR A 297 -13.28 19.57 9.54
N LEU A 298 -13.47 18.54 8.71
CA LEU A 298 -12.51 18.19 7.67
C LEU A 298 -12.31 19.34 6.66
N VAL A 299 -13.39 20.01 6.23
CA VAL A 299 -13.32 21.16 5.31
C VAL A 299 -12.66 22.37 5.97
N GLU A 300 -12.94 22.63 7.26
CA GLU A 300 -12.25 23.68 8.04
C GLU A 300 -10.73 23.43 8.11
N ASP A 301 -10.30 22.17 8.11
CA ASP A 301 -8.90 21.73 8.02
C ASP A 301 -8.36 21.63 6.57
N ASN A 302 -9.08 22.18 5.58
CA ASN A 302 -8.73 22.17 4.15
C ASN A 302 -8.79 20.80 3.44
N ALA A 303 -9.52 19.83 3.99
CA ALA A 303 -9.80 18.59 3.25
C ALA A 303 -10.71 18.87 2.05
N TYR A 304 -10.43 18.21 0.93
CA TYR A 304 -11.24 18.32 -0.28
C TYR A 304 -12.34 17.25 -0.32
N ILE A 305 -13.59 17.69 -0.33
CA ILE A 305 -14.81 16.88 -0.39
C ILE A 305 -15.79 17.57 -1.36
N LEU A 306 -16.57 16.82 -2.16
CA LEU A 306 -17.54 17.39 -3.10
C LEU A 306 -18.86 17.83 -2.45
#